data_AF-A0A7W5TF60-F1
#
_entry.id   AF-A0A7W5TF60-F1
#
_cell.length_a   1.000
_cell.length_b   1.000
_cell.length_c   1.000
_cell.angle_alpha   90.00
_cell.angle_beta   90.00
_cell.angle_gamma   90.00
#
_symmetry.space_group_name_H-M   'P 1'
#
loop_
_entity.id
_entity.type
_entity.pdbx_description
1 polymer ?
#
loop_
_entity_poly.entity_id
_entity_poly.type
_entity_poly.pdbx_seq_one_letter_code
_entity_poly.pdbx_strand_id
1 'polypeptide(L)'
;MDTEHLFEEQQQFHSVDDLMQKAAANKGELSGIAISEDKVVKEAEALGLIKVREADGWSMHDTVHLTPRSRLNAGLPPIVRRPSAASVVLHTIAAFAMRVFGKSRTNS
;
A
#
# COMPACT_ATOMS: atom_id res chain seq x y z
N MET A 1 35.81 -28.56 -6.98
CA MET A 1 35.82 -27.20 -6.38
C MET A 1 34.53 -26.57 -6.84
N ASP A 2 33.47 -26.82 -6.09
CA ASP A 2 32.09 -26.52 -6.46
C ASP A 2 31.78 -25.07 -6.12
N THR A 3 31.66 -24.23 -7.14
CA THR A 3 31.36 -22.79 -7.01
C THR A 3 29.86 -22.50 -6.89
N GLU A 4 29.02 -23.50 -6.63
CA GLU A 4 27.55 -23.38 -6.69
C GLU A 4 26.89 -22.93 -5.38
N HIS A 5 27.66 -22.57 -4.34
CA HIS A 5 27.12 -22.24 -3.01
C HIS A 5 27.19 -20.74 -2.63
N LEU A 6 27.56 -19.83 -3.53
CA LEU A 6 27.82 -18.42 -3.15
C LEU A 6 26.61 -17.49 -3.16
N PHE A 7 25.41 -17.99 -3.46
CA PHE A 7 24.17 -17.22 -3.38
C PHE A 7 23.17 -17.95 -2.49
N GLU A 8 23.50 -18.13 -1.22
CA GLU A 8 22.45 -18.18 -0.21
C GLU A 8 21.75 -16.82 -0.26
N GLU A 9 20.64 -16.73 -1.02
CA GLU A 9 19.61 -15.72 -0.81
C GLU A 9 19.37 -15.69 0.69
N GLN A 10 19.85 -14.65 1.37
CA GLN A 10 19.50 -14.43 2.76
C GLN A 10 18.01 -14.10 2.76
N GLN A 11 17.19 -15.14 2.87
CA GLN A 11 15.77 -15.01 3.11
C GLN A 11 15.61 -14.23 4.42
N GLN A 12 15.24 -12.96 4.27
CA GLN A 12 15.01 -12.03 5.36
C GLN A 12 13.72 -12.41 6.12
N PHE A 13 12.85 -13.16 5.44
CA PHE A 13 11.62 -13.71 5.99
C PHE A 13 11.59 -15.23 5.84
N HIS A 14 11.21 -15.92 6.92
CA HIS A 14 11.12 -17.38 6.92
C HIS A 14 9.81 -17.89 6.30
N SER A 15 8.73 -17.09 6.35
CA SER A 15 7.43 -17.43 5.77
C SER A 15 6.59 -16.17 5.53
N VAL A 16 5.52 -16.31 4.73
CA VAL A 16 4.55 -15.23 4.49
C VAL A 16 3.90 -14.79 5.81
N ASP A 17 3.61 -15.72 6.72
CA ASP A 17 3.04 -15.38 8.04
C ASP A 17 4.01 -14.55 8.90
N ASP A 18 5.31 -14.89 8.89
CA ASP A 18 6.35 -14.11 9.59
C ASP A 18 6.44 -12.68 9.04
N LEU A 19 6.44 -12.55 7.70
CA LEU A 19 6.40 -11.25 7.02
C LEU A 19 5.16 -10.44 7.42
N MET A 20 3.99 -11.06 7.43
CA MET A 20 2.72 -10.43 7.79
C MET A 20 2.69 -10.00 9.26
N GLN A 21 3.21 -10.83 10.16
CA GLN A 21 3.30 -10.52 11.59
C GLN A 21 4.26 -9.35 11.85
N LYS A 22 5.44 -9.34 11.23
CA LYS A 22 6.40 -8.24 11.32
C LYS A 22 5.82 -6.94 10.75
N ALA A 23 5.12 -7.02 9.62
CA ALA A 23 4.44 -5.87 9.03
C ALA A 23 3.32 -5.35 9.94
N ALA A 24 2.53 -6.25 10.55
CA ALA A 24 1.48 -5.87 11.50
C ALA A 24 2.05 -5.17 12.74
N ALA A 25 3.17 -5.66 13.28
CA ALA A 25 3.87 -5.03 14.39
C ALA A 25 4.34 -3.59 14.06
N ASN A 26 4.70 -3.34 12.80
CA ASN A 26 5.11 -2.03 12.29
C ASN A 26 3.96 -1.25 11.62
N LYS A 27 2.74 -1.34 12.16
CA LYS A 27 1.55 -0.57 11.69
C LYS A 27 1.16 -0.82 10.22
N GLY A 28 1.57 -1.97 9.67
CA GLY A 28 1.32 -2.41 8.31
C GLY A 28 2.33 -1.94 7.28
N GLU A 29 3.55 -1.57 7.71
CA GLU A 29 4.63 -1.11 6.85
C GLU A 29 5.98 -1.71 7.29
N LEU A 30 6.80 -2.13 6.34
CA LEU A 30 8.18 -2.54 6.56
C LEU A 30 9.09 -1.78 5.60
N SER A 31 10.26 -1.37 6.06
CA SER A 31 11.27 -0.71 5.22
C SER A 31 12.63 -1.34 5.44
N GLY A 32 13.42 -1.46 4.37
CA GLY A 32 14.76 -2.02 4.42
C GLY A 32 15.41 -2.09 3.04
N ILE A 33 16.58 -2.69 2.97
CA ILE A 33 17.38 -2.76 1.73
C ILE A 33 17.09 -4.10 1.06
N ALA A 34 16.81 -4.08 -0.24
CA ALA A 34 16.58 -5.28 -1.06
C ALA A 34 15.45 -6.21 -0.55
N ILE A 35 14.47 -5.68 0.18
CA ILE A 35 13.31 -6.46 0.65
C ILE A 35 12.50 -6.98 -0.55
N SER A 36 12.46 -6.22 -1.64
CA SER A 36 11.76 -6.60 -2.88
C SER A 36 12.32 -7.86 -3.53
N GLU A 37 13.58 -8.21 -3.26
CA GLU A 37 14.24 -9.36 -3.89
C GLU A 37 13.85 -10.69 -3.25
N ASP A 38 13.42 -10.66 -1.98
CA ASP A 38 13.07 -11.86 -1.19
C ASP A 38 11.90 -12.63 -1.83
N LYS A 39 12.10 -13.95 -2.01
CA LYS A 39 11.09 -14.88 -2.53
C LYS A 39 9.76 -14.83 -1.78
N VAL A 40 9.78 -14.70 -0.46
CA VAL A 40 8.58 -14.64 0.38
C VAL A 40 7.81 -13.35 0.14
N VAL A 41 8.51 -12.24 -0.10
CA VAL A 41 7.91 -10.94 -0.41
C VAL A 41 7.25 -10.99 -1.78
N LYS A 42 7.94 -11.55 -2.80
CA LYS A 42 7.36 -11.75 -4.14
C LYS A 42 6.13 -12.65 -4.12
N GLU A 43 6.16 -13.72 -3.33
CA GLU A 43 5.01 -14.62 -3.16
C GLU A 43 3.83 -13.91 -2.49
N ALA A 44 4.07 -13.19 -1.39
CA ALA A 44 3.03 -12.43 -0.70
C ALA A 44 2.44 -11.30 -1.57
N GLU A 45 3.25 -10.69 -2.44
CA GLU A 45 2.78 -9.72 -3.43
C GLU A 45 1.93 -10.39 -4.52
N ALA A 46 2.34 -11.55 -5.04
CA ALA A 46 1.56 -12.32 -6.00
C ALA A 46 0.19 -12.77 -5.43
N LEU A 47 0.13 -13.05 -4.13
CA LEU A 47 -1.11 -13.34 -3.41
C LEU A 47 -1.97 -12.10 -3.11
N GLY A 48 -1.48 -10.89 -3.42
CA GLY A 48 -2.16 -9.63 -3.16
C GLY A 48 -2.27 -9.28 -1.67
N LEU A 49 -1.42 -9.88 -0.84
CA LEU A 49 -1.41 -9.64 0.60
C LEU A 49 -0.64 -8.37 0.95
N ILE A 50 0.39 -8.06 0.16
CA ILE A 50 1.21 -6.88 0.32
C ILE A 50 1.35 -6.13 -1.00
N LYS A 51 1.85 -4.90 -0.92
CA LYS A 51 2.26 -4.09 -2.04
C LYS A 51 3.69 -3.64 -1.80
N VAL A 52 4.59 -3.97 -2.72
CA VAL A 52 5.99 -3.54 -2.63
C VAL A 52 6.13 -2.20 -3.37
N ARG A 53 6.92 -1.32 -2.77
CA ARG A 53 7.44 -0.11 -3.41
C ARG A 53 8.95 -0.22 -3.37
N GLU A 54 9.53 -0.55 -4.52
CA GLU A 54 10.97 -0.59 -4.70
C GLU A 54 11.59 0.78 -4.43
N ALA A 55 12.81 0.76 -3.91
CA ALA A 55 13.60 1.95 -3.70
C ALA A 55 13.73 2.73 -5.02
N ASP A 56 13.23 3.97 -5.02
CA ASP A 56 13.65 4.94 -6.02
C ASP A 56 15.05 5.45 -5.66
N GLY A 57 15.75 6.06 -6.64
CA GLY A 57 17.10 6.61 -6.44
C GLY A 57 17.22 7.69 -5.34
N TRP A 58 16.12 8.02 -4.65
CA TRP A 58 16.06 8.90 -3.48
C TRP A 58 15.86 8.15 -2.16
N SER A 59 14.99 7.14 -2.12
CA SER A 59 14.64 6.40 -0.89
C SER A 59 15.75 5.45 -0.43
N MET A 60 16.53 4.87 -1.37
CA MET A 60 17.53 3.79 -1.13
C MET A 60 17.00 2.54 -0.37
N HIS A 61 15.76 2.57 0.10
CA HIS A 61 15.09 1.49 0.82
C HIS A 61 13.80 1.09 0.10
N ASP A 62 13.60 -0.22 0.00
CA ASP A 62 12.36 -0.84 -0.38
C ASP A 62 11.36 -0.70 0.76
N THR A 63 10.10 -0.47 0.41
CA THR A 63 9.01 -0.36 1.38
C THR A 63 7.93 -1.37 1.04
N VAL A 64 7.54 -2.19 2.01
CA VAL A 64 6.44 -3.14 1.89
C VAL A 64 5.25 -2.61 2.68
N HIS A 65 4.11 -2.49 2.03
CA HIS A 65 2.87 -2.10 2.67
C HIS A 65 1.87 -3.25 2.65
N LEU A 66 1.19 -3.50 3.77
CA LEU A 66 0.04 -4.40 3.78
C LEU A 66 -1.09 -3.85 2.91
N THR A 67 -1.72 -4.69 2.11
CA THR A 67 -2.91 -4.28 1.36
C THR A 67 -4.09 -3.97 2.29
N PRO A 68 -5.10 -3.21 1.84
CA PRO A 68 -6.25 -2.88 2.68
C PRO A 68 -6.96 -4.10 3.26
N ARG A 69 -7.03 -5.20 2.50
CA ARG A 69 -7.64 -6.46 2.95
C ARG A 69 -6.80 -7.13 4.05
N SER A 70 -5.49 -7.21 3.84
CA SER A 70 -4.54 -7.76 4.82
C SER A 70 -4.48 -6.95 6.11
N ARG A 71 -4.57 -5.61 6.03
CA ARG A 71 -4.63 -4.74 7.21
C ARG A 71 -5.85 -5.05 8.09
N LEU A 72 -7.01 -5.22 7.47
CA LEU A 72 -8.24 -5.56 8.20
C LEU A 72 -8.11 -6.93 8.89
N ASN A 73 -7.54 -7.92 8.19
CA ASN A 73 -7.28 -9.25 8.76
C ASN A 73 -6.28 -9.20 9.93
N ALA A 74 -5.31 -8.30 9.87
CA ALA A 74 -4.34 -8.05 10.94
C ALA A 74 -4.88 -7.14 12.07
N GLY A 75 -6.17 -6.77 12.05
CA GLY A 75 -6.77 -5.89 13.05
C GLY A 75 -6.27 -4.44 13.00
N LEU A 76 -5.59 -4.04 11.92
CA LEU A 76 -5.07 -2.69 11.75
C LEU A 76 -6.17 -1.74 11.25
N PRO A 77 -6.13 -0.46 11.66
CA PRO A 77 -7.06 0.53 11.16
C PRO A 77 -6.92 0.69 9.63
N PRO A 78 -8.04 0.90 8.92
CA PRO A 78 -8.03 1.11 7.47
C PRO A 78 -7.25 2.38 7.12
N ILE A 79 -6.61 2.37 5.95
CA ILE A 79 -5.88 3.54 5.44
C ILE A 79 -6.93 4.57 4.97
N VAL A 80 -7.22 5.54 5.81
CA VAL A 80 -8.10 6.66 5.45
C VAL A 80 -7.32 7.61 4.55
N ARG A 81 -7.56 7.53 3.23
CA ARG A 81 -7.07 8.55 2.31
C ARG A 81 -7.85 9.84 2.57
N ARG A 82 -7.19 10.88 3.06
CA ARG A 82 -7.80 12.20 3.16
C ARG A 82 -8.23 12.65 1.76
N PRO A 83 -9.45 13.16 1.59
CA PRO A 83 -9.87 13.74 0.31
C PRO A 83 -8.88 14.84 -0.06
N SER A 84 -8.41 14.84 -1.30
CA SER A 84 -7.52 15.90 -1.78
C SER A 84 -8.27 17.23 -1.76
N ALA A 85 -7.57 18.33 -1.49
CA ALA A 85 -8.18 19.66 -1.51
C ALA A 85 -8.90 19.94 -2.85
N ALA A 86 -8.38 19.40 -3.95
CA ALA A 86 -8.99 19.48 -5.27
C ALA A 86 -10.37 18.79 -5.35
N SER A 87 -10.55 17.63 -4.71
CA SER A 87 -11.85 16.94 -4.64
C SER A 87 -12.87 17.76 -3.88
N VAL A 88 -12.47 18.37 -2.75
CA VAL A 88 -13.35 19.24 -1.96
C VAL A 88 -13.78 20.45 -2.78
N VAL A 89 -12.86 21.09 -3.48
CA VAL A 89 -13.14 22.24 -4.36
C VAL A 89 -14.11 21.84 -5.49
N LEU A 90 -13.91 20.71 -6.14
CA LEU A 90 -14.80 20.23 -7.20
C LEU A 90 -16.23 20.02 -6.69
N HIS A 91 -16.39 19.39 -5.52
CA HIS A 91 -17.69 19.19 -4.90
C HIS A 91 -18.38 20.52 -4.57
N THR A 92 -17.62 21.52 -4.08
CA THR A 92 -18.20 22.85 -3.82
C THR A 92 -18.64 23.57 -5.08
N ILE A 93 -17.86 23.50 -6.17
CA ILE A 93 -18.23 24.12 -7.46
C ILE A 93 -19.47 23.44 -8.05
N ALA A 94 -19.53 22.11 -8.01
CA ALA A 94 -20.69 21.35 -8.50
C ALA A 94 -21.97 21.66 -7.68
N ALA A 95 -21.86 21.74 -6.36
CA ALA A 95 -22.98 22.12 -5.49
C ALA A 95 -23.45 23.55 -5.74
N PHE A 96 -22.50 24.47 -6.01
CA PHE A 96 -22.82 25.85 -6.34
C PHE A 96 -23.50 25.95 -7.71
N ALA A 97 -23.01 25.23 -8.72
CA ALA A 97 -23.61 25.16 -10.05
C ALA A 97 -25.02 24.56 -10.01
N MET A 98 -25.26 23.47 -9.27
CA MET A 98 -26.62 22.95 -9.05
C MET A 98 -27.54 23.95 -8.36
N ARG A 99 -27.03 24.72 -7.39
CA ARG A 99 -27.84 25.75 -6.71
C ARG A 99 -28.18 26.92 -7.63
N VAL A 100 -27.25 27.32 -8.50
CA VAL A 100 -27.44 28.41 -9.46
C VAL A 100 -28.36 28.01 -10.61
N PHE A 101 -28.21 26.80 -11.15
CA PHE A 101 -28.95 26.35 -12.35
C PHE A 101 -30.16 25.44 -12.06
N GLY A 102 -30.26 24.84 -10.88
CA GLY A 102 -31.36 23.94 -10.49
C GLY A 102 -32.66 24.65 -10.10
N LYS A 103 -32.65 25.98 -9.94
CA LYS A 103 -33.84 26.77 -9.57
C LYS A 103 -34.71 27.17 -10.78
N SER A 104 -34.69 26.41 -11.89
CA SER A 104 -35.55 26.69 -13.06
C SER A 104 -36.54 25.58 -13.45
N ARG A 105 -36.69 24.51 -12.64
CA ARG A 105 -37.77 23.52 -12.84
C ARG A 105 -38.55 23.27 -11.57
N THR A 106 -39.37 24.24 -11.18
CA THR A 106 -40.60 24.00 -10.42
C THR A 106 -41.52 25.20 -10.72
N ASN A 107 -42.72 24.89 -11.23
CA ASN A 107 -43.84 25.75 -11.59
C ASN A 107 -43.80 26.40 -12.99
N SER A 108 -44.33 25.68 -13.99
CA SER A 108 -45.69 25.94 -14.51
C SER A 108 -46.13 24.81 -15.44
#